data_AF-A0A356BFP0-F1
#
_entry.id   AF-A0A356BFP0-F1
#
_cell.length_a   1.000
_cell.length_b   1.000
_cell.length_c   1.000
_cell.angle_alpha   90.00
_cell.angle_beta   90.00
_cell.angle_gamma   90.00
#
_symmetry.space_group_name_H-M   'P 1'
#
loop_
_entity.id
_entity.type
_entity.pdbx_description
1 polymer ?
#
loop_
_entity_poly.entity_id
_entity_poly.type
_entity_poly.pdbx_seq_one_letter_code
_entity_poly.pdbx_strand_id
1 'polypeptide(L)'
;MSKREVVFPANRHALYEEHGYSAAIRSGDLLFVSGQVGSLPDGSTEPDFTRQVELAFDNLQATLAAAGCTLDDIVDVTTFHTDPQNQFDRVMQVKQKVFPVKPYPNWTAVGVTWLAGFDFEIKVIARVPQ
;
A
#
# COMPACT_ATOMS: atom_id res chain seq x y z
N MET A 1 7.19 26.23 -10.12
CA MET A 1 6.65 25.62 -8.89
C MET A 1 6.45 24.15 -9.20
N SER A 2 6.96 23.22 -8.37
CA SER A 2 6.61 21.80 -8.53
C SER A 2 5.12 21.65 -8.24
N LYS A 3 4.34 21.34 -9.27
CA LYS A 3 2.90 21.10 -9.12
C LYS A 3 2.75 19.67 -8.63
N ARG A 4 2.08 19.48 -7.49
CA ARG A 4 1.67 18.13 -7.05
C ARG A 4 0.69 17.56 -8.07
N GLU A 5 0.95 16.36 -8.56
CA GLU A 5 0.04 15.62 -9.43
C GLU A 5 -0.62 14.52 -8.61
N VAL A 6 -1.95 14.48 -8.66
CA VAL A 6 -2.75 13.53 -7.88
C VAL A 6 -2.93 12.26 -8.71
N VAL A 7 -2.69 11.10 -8.10
CA VAL A 7 -2.84 9.79 -8.74
C VAL A 7 -3.92 9.00 -8.00
N PHE A 8 -4.79 8.34 -8.78
CA PHE A 8 -5.79 7.40 -8.28
C PHE A 8 -5.81 6.14 -9.15
N PRO A 9 -5.96 4.95 -8.55
CA PRO A 9 -6.20 3.72 -9.30
C PRO A 9 -7.55 3.79 -10.03
N ALA A 10 -7.68 3.05 -11.14
CA ALA A 10 -8.95 2.92 -11.87
C ALA A 10 -10.04 2.31 -10.97
N ASN A 11 -9.67 1.29 -10.21
CA ASN A 11 -10.54 0.59 -9.24
C ASN A 11 -10.39 1.21 -7.85
N ARG A 12 -10.80 2.47 -7.69
CA ARG A 12 -10.74 3.17 -6.40
C ARG A 12 -11.73 2.56 -5.40
N HIS A 13 -11.33 2.44 -4.13
CA HIS A 13 -12.27 2.21 -3.04
C HIS A 13 -12.94 3.53 -2.61
N ALA A 14 -14.12 3.45 -2.00
CA ALA A 14 -14.91 4.62 -1.60
C ALA A 14 -14.21 5.56 -0.60
N LEU A 15 -13.29 5.05 0.24
CA LEU A 15 -12.66 5.81 1.33
C LEU A 15 -11.95 7.09 0.86
N TYR A 16 -11.39 7.12 -0.35
CA TYR A 16 -10.71 8.30 -0.87
C TYR A 16 -11.64 9.51 -0.97
N GLU A 17 -12.86 9.29 -1.45
CA GLU A 17 -13.88 10.33 -1.59
C GLU A 17 -14.54 10.62 -0.24
N GLU A 18 -14.84 9.59 0.56
CA GLU A 18 -15.47 9.73 1.87
C GLU A 18 -14.60 10.49 2.88
N HIS A 19 -13.28 10.24 2.90
CA HIS A 19 -12.36 10.83 3.87
C HIS A 19 -11.51 11.97 3.29
N GLY A 20 -11.63 12.26 1.98
CA GLY A 20 -11.03 13.44 1.35
C GLY A 20 -9.50 13.39 1.25
N TYR A 21 -8.93 12.28 0.79
CA TYR A 21 -7.49 12.13 0.58
C TYR A 21 -7.16 11.47 -0.76
N SER A 22 -5.92 11.68 -1.23
CA SER A 22 -5.43 11.12 -2.50
C SER A 22 -4.83 9.72 -2.31
N ALA A 23 -4.95 8.85 -3.32
CA ALA A 23 -4.29 7.54 -3.28
C ALA A 23 -2.77 7.66 -3.34
N ALA A 24 -2.29 8.55 -4.21
CA ALA A 24 -0.89 8.95 -4.21
C ALA A 24 -0.71 10.39 -4.71
N ILE A 25 0.44 10.97 -4.39
CA ILE A 25 0.91 12.25 -4.91
C ILE A 25 2.24 12.02 -5.62
N ARG A 26 2.29 12.36 -6.91
CA ARG A 26 3.54 12.51 -7.65
C ARG A 26 4.10 13.91 -7.42
N SER A 27 5.36 13.96 -7.02
CA SER A 27 6.13 15.18 -6.83
C SER A 27 7.49 15.03 -7.52
N GLY A 28 7.55 15.46 -8.79
CA GLY A 28 8.73 15.24 -9.63
C GLY A 28 8.87 13.76 -9.98
N ASP A 29 10.01 13.19 -9.60
CA ASP A 29 10.40 11.80 -9.83
C ASP A 29 10.10 10.87 -8.64
N LEU A 30 9.40 11.37 -7.62
CA LEU A 30 8.95 10.57 -6.47
C LEU A 30 7.42 10.46 -6.45
N LEU A 31 6.94 9.29 -6.08
CA LEU A 31 5.55 8.98 -5.80
C LEU A 31 5.40 8.67 -4.30
N PHE A 32 4.60 9.47 -3.62
CA PHE A 32 4.23 9.26 -2.23
C PHE A 32 2.85 8.61 -2.20
N VAL A 33 2.81 7.33 -1.85
CA VAL A 33 1.57 6.55 -1.81
C VAL A 33 0.98 6.63 -0.40
N SER A 34 -0.33 6.90 -0.30
CA SER A 34 -1.07 6.77 0.96
C SER A 34 -1.04 5.33 1.44
N GLY A 35 -1.23 5.10 2.73
CA GLY A 35 -1.33 3.75 3.28
C GLY A 35 -2.36 2.91 2.53
N GLN A 36 -1.92 1.77 2.01
CA GLN A 36 -2.77 0.81 1.31
C GLN A 36 -3.18 -0.28 2.28
N VAL A 37 -4.48 -0.55 2.31
CA VAL A 37 -5.14 -1.51 3.20
C VAL A 37 -5.96 -2.49 2.38
N GLY A 38 -6.37 -3.60 2.98
CA GLY A 38 -7.25 -4.60 2.37
C GLY A 38 -8.70 -4.14 2.31
N SER A 39 -8.95 -3.00 1.66
CA SER A 39 -10.28 -2.42 1.50
C SER A 39 -10.99 -2.97 0.27
N LEU A 40 -12.23 -3.40 0.46
CA LEU A 40 -13.18 -3.74 -0.60
C LEU A 40 -13.62 -2.46 -1.33
N PRO A 41 -14.26 -2.56 -2.51
CA PRO A 41 -14.66 -1.38 -3.29
C PRO A 41 -15.56 -0.40 -2.52
N ASP A 42 -16.39 -0.91 -1.61
CA ASP A 42 -17.28 -0.11 -0.76
C ASP A 42 -16.58 0.56 0.44
N GLY A 43 -15.28 0.34 0.62
CA GLY A 43 -14.49 0.88 1.73
C GLY A 43 -14.39 -0.04 2.93
N SER A 44 -15.22 -1.10 3.01
CA SER A 44 -15.18 -2.05 4.12
C SER A 44 -13.92 -2.93 4.10
N THR A 45 -13.61 -3.54 5.24
CA THR A 45 -12.43 -4.39 5.40
C THR A 45 -12.68 -5.81 4.90
N GLU A 46 -11.69 -6.40 4.22
CA GLU A 46 -11.70 -7.83 3.92
C GLU A 46 -11.59 -8.63 5.25
N PRO A 47 -12.57 -9.50 5.56
CA PRO A 47 -12.66 -10.17 6.85
C PRO A 47 -11.61 -11.26 7.08
N ASP A 48 -11.10 -11.93 6.03
CA ASP A 48 -9.98 -12.87 6.21
C ASP A 48 -8.65 -12.10 6.22
N PHE A 49 -7.87 -12.21 7.30
CA PHE A 49 -6.62 -11.47 7.43
C PHE A 49 -5.62 -11.73 6.30
N THR A 50 -5.50 -12.98 5.82
CA THR A 50 -4.55 -13.28 4.74
C THR A 50 -5.00 -12.63 3.44
N ARG A 51 -6.31 -12.70 3.14
CA ARG A 51 -6.91 -12.01 2.01
C ARG A 51 -6.83 -10.49 2.15
N GLN A 52 -6.94 -9.95 3.35
CA GLN A 52 -6.79 -8.52 3.63
C GLN A 52 -5.38 -8.04 3.28
N VAL A 53 -4.34 -8.81 3.64
CA VAL A 53 -2.95 -8.50 3.28
C VAL A 53 -2.75 -8.62 1.76
N GLU A 54 -3.25 -9.70 1.13
CA GLU A 54 -3.21 -9.87 -0.34
C GLU A 54 -3.86 -8.68 -1.06
N LEU A 55 -5.06 -8.29 -0.61
CA LEU A 55 -5.81 -7.16 -1.16
C LEU A 55 -5.11 -5.81 -0.93
N ALA A 56 -4.43 -5.62 0.20
CA ALA A 56 -3.61 -4.42 0.42
C ALA A 56 -2.47 -4.29 -0.60
N PHE A 57 -1.82 -5.41 -0.94
CA PHE A 57 -0.80 -5.43 -2.00
C PHE A 57 -1.39 -5.25 -3.40
N ASP A 58 -2.57 -5.78 -3.67
CA ASP A 58 -3.27 -5.57 -4.95
C ASP A 58 -3.68 -4.10 -5.13
N ASN A 59 -4.23 -3.47 -4.08
CA ASN A 59 -4.57 -2.05 -4.05
C ASN A 59 -3.32 -1.17 -4.22
N LEU A 60 -2.20 -1.56 -3.61
CA LEU A 60 -0.91 -0.90 -3.81
C LEU A 60 -0.43 -0.98 -5.26
N GLN A 61 -0.46 -2.17 -5.86
CA GLN A 61 -0.05 -2.35 -7.25
C GLN A 61 -0.93 -1.55 -8.22
N ALA A 62 -2.23 -1.51 -7.99
CA ALA A 62 -3.15 -0.70 -8.79
C ALA A 62 -2.84 0.80 -8.67
N THR A 63 -2.49 1.27 -7.47
CA THR A 63 -2.12 2.67 -7.23
C THR A 63 -0.77 3.03 -7.87
N LEU A 64 0.22 2.13 -7.79
CA LEU A 64 1.51 2.28 -8.48
C LEU A 64 1.33 2.32 -10.00
N ALA A 65 0.55 1.39 -10.55
CA ALA A 65 0.30 1.29 -11.99
C ALA A 65 -0.37 2.56 -12.56
N ALA A 66 -1.23 3.22 -11.77
CA ALA A 66 -1.83 4.49 -12.17
C ALA A 66 -0.83 5.65 -12.32
N ALA A 67 0.35 5.54 -11.70
CA ALA A 67 1.47 6.47 -11.90
C ALA A 67 2.49 5.98 -12.95
N GLY A 68 2.24 4.83 -13.59
CA GLY A 68 3.22 4.18 -14.45
C GLY A 68 4.35 3.45 -13.70
N CYS A 69 4.19 3.23 -12.40
CA CYS A 69 5.15 2.50 -11.56
C CYS A 69 4.78 1.01 -11.45
N THR A 70 5.76 0.22 -11.05
CA THR A 70 5.67 -1.19 -10.67
C THR A 70 6.20 -1.38 -9.25
N LEU A 71 6.22 -2.63 -8.75
CA LEU A 71 6.82 -2.95 -7.45
C LEU A 71 8.34 -2.71 -7.42
N ASP A 72 9.03 -2.82 -8.57
CA ASP A 72 10.48 -2.62 -8.68
C ASP A 72 10.88 -1.15 -8.51
N ASP A 73 9.92 -0.23 -8.66
CA ASP A 73 10.12 1.20 -8.48
C ASP A 73 10.06 1.64 -7.01
N ILE A 74 9.67 0.74 -6.10
CA ILE A 74 9.57 1.03 -4.66
C ILE A 74 10.98 1.22 -4.08
N VAL A 75 11.18 2.37 -3.44
CA VAL A 75 12.45 2.74 -2.78
C VAL A 75 12.35 2.75 -1.26
N ASP A 76 11.13 2.78 -0.70
CA ASP A 76 10.91 2.70 0.75
C ASP A 76 9.60 1.96 1.09
N VAL A 77 9.65 1.09 2.10
CA VAL A 77 8.48 0.37 2.62
C VAL A 77 8.38 0.51 4.14
N THR A 78 7.21 0.94 4.59
CA THR A 78 6.79 0.88 5.99
C THR A 78 5.48 0.10 6.10
N THR A 79 5.38 -0.81 7.07
CA THR A 79 4.16 -1.59 7.33
C THR A 79 3.72 -1.44 8.77
N PHE A 80 2.40 -1.37 8.98
CA PHE A 80 1.76 -1.22 10.27
C PHE A 80 0.86 -2.43 10.53
N HIS A 81 0.87 -2.91 11.77
CA HIS A 81 0.22 -4.17 12.18
C HIS A 81 -0.52 -3.96 13.50
N THR A 82 -1.76 -4.41 13.62
CA THR A 82 -2.54 -4.32 14.87
C THR A 82 -2.15 -5.37 15.90
N ASP A 83 -1.66 -6.54 15.45
CA ASP A 83 -1.22 -7.65 16.28
C ASP A 83 -0.04 -8.40 15.61
N PRO A 84 1.13 -7.73 15.47
CA PRO A 84 2.26 -8.29 14.72
C PRO A 84 2.70 -9.66 15.23
N GLN A 85 2.55 -9.93 16.54
CA GLN A 85 2.96 -11.20 17.13
C GLN A 85 2.21 -12.41 16.55
N ASN A 86 0.94 -12.24 16.17
CA ASN A 86 0.10 -13.29 15.60
C ASN A 86 -0.09 -13.16 14.08
N GLN A 87 0.30 -12.03 13.50
CA GLN A 87 0.08 -11.69 12.09
C GLN A 87 1.32 -11.88 11.20
N PHE A 88 2.52 -11.71 11.77
CA PHE A 88 3.75 -11.51 10.99
C PHE A 88 4.07 -12.65 10.01
N ASP A 89 3.90 -13.91 10.42
CA ASP A 89 4.18 -15.07 9.55
C ASP A 89 3.31 -15.07 8.28
N ARG A 90 2.03 -14.71 8.41
CA ARG A 90 1.10 -14.61 7.27
C ARG A 90 1.48 -13.45 6.35
N VAL A 91 1.86 -12.30 6.92
CA VAL A 91 2.37 -11.17 6.13
C VAL A 91 3.63 -11.55 5.37
N MET A 92 4.57 -12.27 6.00
CA MET A 92 5.80 -12.72 5.34
C MET A 92 5.53 -13.71 4.21
N GLN A 93 4.54 -14.60 4.34
CA GLN A 93 4.13 -15.50 3.26
C GLN A 93 3.60 -14.72 2.05
N VAL A 94 2.75 -13.71 2.27
CA VAL A 94 2.26 -12.85 1.17
C VAL A 94 3.41 -12.04 0.57
N LYS A 95 4.26 -11.42 1.41
CA LYS A 95 5.44 -10.67 0.97
C LYS A 95 6.36 -11.50 0.07
N GLN A 96 6.58 -12.77 0.38
CA GLN A 96 7.43 -13.66 -0.44
C GLN A 96 6.84 -13.95 -1.82
N LYS A 97 5.51 -13.97 -1.95
CA LYS A 97 4.84 -14.09 -3.25
C LYS A 97 4.98 -12.79 -4.07
N VAL A 98 4.88 -11.64 -3.41
CA VAL A 98 4.92 -10.31 -4.03
C VAL A 98 6.35 -9.88 -4.41
N PHE A 99 7.33 -10.17 -3.55
CA PHE A 99 8.76 -9.90 -3.78
C PHE A 99 9.56 -11.21 -3.78
N PRO A 100 9.44 -12.04 -4.83
CA PRO A 100 10.01 -13.38 -4.86
C PRO A 100 11.53 -13.42 -5.08
N VAL A 101 12.13 -12.33 -5.58
CA VAL A 101 13.52 -12.30 -6.03
C VAL A 101 14.24 -11.06 -5.47
N LYS A 102 15.57 -11.20 -5.28
CA LYS A 102 16.47 -10.10 -4.89
C LYS A 102 16.73 -9.14 -6.08
N PRO A 103 17.08 -7.86 -5.83
CA PRO A 103 17.18 -7.22 -4.52
C PRO A 103 15.81 -6.97 -3.89
N TYR A 104 15.69 -7.22 -2.60
CA TYR A 104 14.46 -6.92 -1.86
C TYR A 104 14.41 -5.43 -1.49
N PRO A 105 13.21 -4.84 -1.32
CA PRO A 105 13.10 -3.49 -0.80
C PRO A 105 13.66 -3.39 0.63
N ASN A 106 13.98 -2.17 1.07
CA ASN A 106 14.12 -1.90 2.49
C ASN A 106 12.76 -2.20 3.20
N TRP A 107 12.74 -2.35 4.52
CA TRP A 107 11.49 -2.61 5.22
C TRP A 107 11.53 -2.18 6.69
N THR A 108 10.54 -1.39 7.09
CA THR A 108 10.26 -1.08 8.50
C THR A 108 8.89 -1.65 8.87
N ALA A 109 8.80 -2.46 9.93
CA ALA A 109 7.55 -3.02 10.41
C ALA A 109 7.28 -2.53 11.84
N VAL A 110 6.07 -2.02 12.09
CA VAL A 110 5.71 -1.36 13.35
C VAL A 110 4.37 -1.89 13.87
N GLY A 111 4.34 -2.29 15.15
CA GLY A 111 3.09 -2.55 15.85
C GLY A 111 2.38 -1.25 16.20
N VAL A 112 1.11 -1.13 15.85
CA VAL A 112 0.27 0.04 16.12
C VAL A 112 -1.02 -0.37 16.81
N THR A 113 -1.70 0.60 17.44
CA THR A 113 -2.91 0.30 18.21
C THR A 113 -4.20 0.36 17.40
N TRP A 114 -4.18 0.97 16.20
CA TRP A 114 -5.39 1.17 15.39
C TRP A 114 -5.06 1.56 13.94
N LEU A 115 -5.83 1.01 12.98
CA LEU A 115 -5.74 1.30 11.53
C LEU A 115 -7.14 1.41 10.89
N ALA A 116 -8.02 2.27 11.42
CA ALA A 116 -9.34 2.52 10.81
C ALA A 116 -10.23 1.28 10.54
N GLY A 117 -10.09 0.23 11.34
CA GLY A 117 -10.85 -1.03 11.18
C GLY A 117 -10.13 -2.09 10.33
N PHE A 118 -8.92 -1.79 9.83
CA PHE A 118 -8.02 -2.74 9.20
C PHE A 118 -7.00 -3.28 10.21
N ASP A 119 -6.32 -4.36 9.84
CA ASP A 119 -5.30 -5.02 10.65
C ASP A 119 -3.88 -4.91 10.06
N PHE A 120 -3.79 -4.58 8.77
CA PHE A 120 -2.55 -4.37 8.04
C PHE A 120 -2.64 -3.14 7.13
N GLU A 121 -1.59 -2.32 7.17
CA GLU A 121 -1.40 -1.20 6.25
C GLU A 121 0.03 -1.18 5.72
N ILE A 122 0.18 -0.95 4.41
CA ILE A 122 1.48 -0.75 3.76
C ILE A 122 1.60 0.65 3.16
N LYS A 123 2.63 1.39 3.57
CA LYS A 123 2.97 2.72 3.06
C LYS A 123 4.28 2.63 2.29
N VAL A 124 4.29 3.19 1.08
CA VAL A 124 5.49 3.16 0.23
C VAL A 124 5.87 4.52 -0.34
N ILE A 125 7.13 4.63 -0.74
CA ILE A 125 7.63 5.65 -1.66
C ILE A 125 8.19 4.93 -2.87
N ALA A 126 7.88 5.40 -4.08
CA ALA A 126 8.42 4.88 -5.32
C ALA A 126 9.11 5.98 -6.14
N ARG A 127 10.08 5.59 -6.97
CA ARG A 127 10.66 6.44 -8.01
C ARG A 127 9.77 6.33 -9.25
N VAL A 128 9.30 7.45 -9.80
CA VAL A 128 8.52 7.41 -11.05
C VAL A 128 9.49 7.30 -12.23
N PRO A 129 9.32 6.31 -13.14
CA PRO A 129 10.11 6.23 -14.36
C PRO A 129 10.01 7.51 -15.20
N GLN A 130 11.11 7.85 -15.89
CA GLN A 130 11.17 8.99 -16.81
C GLN A 130 10.55 8.68 -18.16
#